data_AF-A0AA88V3T9-F1
#
_entry.id   AF-A0AA88V3T9-F1
#
_cell.length_a   1.000
_cell.length_b   1.000
_cell.length_c   1.000
_cell.angle_alpha   90.00
_cell.angle_beta   90.00
_cell.angle_gamma   90.00
#
_symmetry.space_group_name_H-M   'P 1'
#
loop_
_entity.id
_entity.type
_entity.pdbx_description
1 polymer ?
#
loop_
_entity_poly.entity_id
_entity_poly.type
_entity_poly.pdbx_seq_one_letter_code
_entity_poly.pdbx_strand_id
1 'polypeptide(L)'
;MRLFCRWFRQVVAEMIAAATAPKIEMNGPVPLGRRNRGMKSGNLVDHGLRCDPRRLCTRGMKGTKKEGKMIIAQVVQTERRGRRIMMAGRLSAKSSQDDTSRYVRMGHWDNYKCPPSEQDYSDEVDCGAKLEPSEEELDDLSKACNKLWELDLNRLVPGKDYQIDCGEGKKVYQKEDTAEGSLFSWLSKDTFRRPTYSRFCSLLGNYNPHEGYNENVTSQERQEQAAFIEELSRTAPIKYLHKYLSSKGIVSDNNEDFKSMITSLWFDNYGRGGTANSSAFEHVFVGEIKHREEQEVSGFHNWVQFYLEEAKGRVDYQGYIFPRRRGQIPDSETQVLTIQFEWNGVLKSVSSTLVGVSPEFEVALHTLCFYMGGEDNYVELGQYPVNIKCYRLGNKLGSAFPIAGS
;
A
#
# COMPACT_ATOMS: atom_id res chain seq x y z
N MET A 1 -9.49 -26.17 -2.60
CA MET A 1 -10.49 -25.15 -2.98
C MET A 1 -11.48 -24.80 -1.86
N ARG A 2 -12.28 -25.74 -1.32
CA ARG A 2 -13.25 -25.44 -0.23
C ARG A 2 -12.63 -24.96 1.09
N LEU A 3 -11.38 -25.36 1.37
CA LEU A 3 -10.63 -24.93 2.56
C LEU A 3 -10.13 -23.47 2.45
N PHE A 4 -9.72 -23.03 1.25
CA PHE A 4 -9.25 -21.68 1.01
C PHE A 4 -10.39 -20.65 1.03
N CYS A 5 -11.53 -20.94 0.41
CA CYS A 5 -12.71 -20.05 0.48
C CYS A 5 -13.31 -19.99 1.90
N ARG A 6 -13.26 -21.10 2.67
CA ARG A 6 -13.65 -21.08 4.09
C ARG A 6 -12.67 -20.26 4.92
N TRP A 7 -11.37 -20.38 4.66
CA TRP A 7 -10.34 -19.62 5.36
C TRP A 7 -10.40 -18.12 5.06
N PHE A 8 -10.56 -17.71 3.79
CA PHE A 8 -10.66 -16.28 3.43
C PHE A 8 -11.92 -15.64 4.04
N ARG A 9 -13.07 -16.32 4.00
CA ARG A 9 -14.29 -15.84 4.68
C ARG A 9 -14.13 -15.80 6.20
N GLN A 10 -13.39 -16.75 6.79
CA GLN A 10 -13.08 -16.78 8.22
C GLN A 10 -12.18 -15.59 8.61
N VAL A 11 -11.13 -15.30 7.83
CA VAL A 11 -10.22 -14.18 8.06
C VAL A 11 -10.95 -12.85 7.92
N VAL A 12 -11.76 -12.68 6.85
CA VAL A 12 -12.58 -11.47 6.67
C VAL A 12 -13.62 -11.32 7.80
N ALA A 13 -14.24 -12.40 8.26
CA ALA A 13 -15.18 -12.38 9.38
C ALA A 13 -14.50 -12.07 10.72
N GLU A 14 -13.31 -12.62 10.99
CA GLU A 14 -12.52 -12.33 12.19
C GLU A 14 -12.02 -10.89 12.20
N MET A 15 -11.68 -10.33 11.03
CA MET A 15 -11.34 -8.92 10.85
C MET A 15 -12.52 -7.98 11.10
N ILE A 16 -13.75 -8.38 10.74
CA ILE A 16 -14.98 -7.62 11.01
C ILE A 16 -15.39 -7.73 12.50
N ALA A 17 -15.24 -8.91 13.11
CA ALA A 17 -15.58 -9.15 14.51
C ALA A 17 -14.63 -8.41 15.47
N ALA A 18 -13.33 -8.35 15.15
CA ALA A 18 -12.36 -7.58 15.93
C ALA A 18 -12.60 -6.06 15.86
N ALA A 19 -13.21 -5.57 14.77
CA ALA A 19 -13.56 -4.16 14.58
C ALA A 19 -14.84 -3.71 15.31
N THR A 20 -15.62 -4.66 15.87
CA THR A 20 -16.93 -4.39 16.49
C THR A 20 -17.00 -4.70 18.00
N ALA A 21 -15.90 -5.17 18.61
CA ALA A 21 -15.87 -5.48 20.04
C ALA A 21 -15.91 -4.20 20.93
N PRO A 22 -16.89 -4.07 21.84
CA PRO A 22 -16.94 -2.94 22.77
C PRO A 22 -15.85 -3.05 23.85
N LYS A 23 -15.24 -1.91 24.21
CA LYS A 23 -14.22 -1.80 25.25
C LYS A 23 -14.79 -2.24 26.61
N ILE A 24 -14.14 -3.21 27.25
CA ILE A 24 -14.35 -3.54 28.66
C ILE A 24 -13.59 -2.50 29.50
N GLU A 25 -14.32 -1.69 30.26
CA GLU A 25 -13.75 -0.81 31.29
C GLU A 25 -13.21 -1.65 32.45
N MET A 26 -11.89 -1.57 32.69
CA MET A 26 -11.28 -2.06 33.92
C MET A 26 -11.27 -0.93 34.95
N ASN A 27 -12.27 -0.92 35.84
CA ASN A 27 -12.24 -0.16 37.08
C ASN A 27 -11.64 -1.03 38.19
N GLY A 28 -10.50 -0.62 38.74
CA GLY A 28 -9.90 -1.21 39.94
C GLY A 28 -8.82 -0.29 40.53
N PRO A 29 -8.88 0.08 41.84
CA PRO A 29 -8.00 1.08 42.42
C PRO A 29 -6.73 0.47 43.04
N VAL A 30 -5.62 1.22 42.96
CA VAL A 30 -4.36 0.95 43.67
C VAL A 30 -4.42 1.57 45.08
N PRO A 31 -4.00 0.87 46.16
CA PRO A 31 -4.01 1.41 47.52
C PRO A 31 -2.69 2.13 47.85
N LEU A 32 -2.79 3.33 48.45
CA LEU A 32 -1.67 4.02 49.09
C LEU A 32 -1.81 3.99 50.62
N GLY A 33 -0.67 3.75 51.26
CA GLY A 33 -0.51 3.46 52.68
C GLY A 33 -0.82 4.61 53.65
N ARG A 34 -0.97 4.19 54.90
CA ARG A 34 -1.44 4.92 56.09
C ARG A 34 -0.34 5.72 56.82
N ARG A 35 -0.85 6.70 57.62
CA ARG A 35 -0.34 7.33 58.89
C ARG A 35 0.66 8.49 58.71
N ASN A 36 0.62 9.60 59.48
CA ASN A 36 0.03 9.88 60.81
C ASN A 36 0.01 11.40 61.16
N ARG A 37 -0.99 11.80 61.97
CA ARG A 37 -1.01 12.76 63.13
C ARG A 37 -0.82 14.30 63.00
N GLY A 38 -1.71 15.01 63.71
CA GLY A 38 -1.47 16.30 64.43
C GLY A 38 -2.62 17.32 64.32
N MET A 39 -3.65 17.32 65.19
CA MET A 39 -3.85 18.15 66.41
C MET A 39 -4.28 19.62 66.23
N LYS A 40 -5.46 19.95 66.81
CA LYS A 40 -5.94 21.22 67.45
C LYS A 40 -6.13 22.44 66.49
N SER A 41 -7.04 23.40 66.66
CA SER A 41 -8.07 23.83 67.64
C SER A 41 -8.69 25.14 67.10
N GLY A 42 -9.91 25.53 67.50
CA GLY A 42 -10.29 26.95 67.53
C GLY A 42 -11.70 27.30 67.03
N ASN A 43 -12.45 27.95 67.92
CA ASN A 43 -13.85 28.40 67.84
C ASN A 43 -14.10 29.66 66.97
N LEU A 44 -15.38 29.89 66.63
CA LEU A 44 -16.27 31.05 66.98
C LEU A 44 -17.08 31.63 65.78
N VAL A 45 -18.44 31.54 65.81
CA VAL A 45 -19.52 32.61 65.93
C VAL A 45 -19.47 33.73 64.85
N ASP A 46 -20.51 34.29 64.19
CA ASP A 46 -21.98 34.37 64.29
C ASP A 46 -22.59 34.97 62.99
N HIS A 47 -23.93 34.98 62.92
CA HIS A 47 -24.85 35.88 62.19
C HIS A 47 -24.94 35.75 60.65
N GLY A 48 -26.10 35.70 59.99
CA GLY A 48 -27.49 35.98 60.38
C GLY A 48 -28.21 36.70 59.22
N LEU A 49 -29.52 36.41 59.04
CA LEU A 49 -30.54 37.11 58.21
C LEU A 49 -30.62 36.71 56.71
N ARG A 50 -31.59 35.88 56.29
CA ARG A 50 -33.02 36.15 55.96
C ARG A 50 -33.25 37.13 54.79
N CYS A 51 -33.89 36.65 53.71
CA CYS A 51 -35.26 37.01 53.30
C CYS A 51 -35.68 36.31 51.98
N ASP A 52 -36.74 35.48 52.07
CA ASP A 52 -37.72 35.09 51.03
C ASP A 52 -38.89 36.14 51.12
N PRO A 53 -40.07 36.13 50.42
CA PRO A 53 -40.60 35.26 49.36
C PRO A 53 -41.49 35.96 48.28
N ARG A 54 -42.03 35.16 47.33
CA ARG A 54 -43.45 35.14 46.81
C ARG A 54 -43.51 34.32 45.51
N ARG A 55 -43.95 33.04 45.50
CA ARG A 55 -45.34 32.51 45.39
C ARG A 55 -46.27 33.23 44.39
N LEU A 56 -46.72 32.47 43.38
CA LEU A 56 -48.15 32.27 43.12
C LEU A 56 -48.38 30.95 42.34
N CYS A 57 -49.44 30.27 42.75
CA CYS A 57 -49.88 28.94 42.34
C CYS A 57 -51.32 29.12 41.80
N THR A 58 -51.74 28.34 40.80
CA THR A 58 -52.89 27.40 40.88
C THR A 58 -53.46 27.04 39.49
N ARG A 59 -53.74 25.72 39.36
CA ARG A 59 -54.89 25.03 38.71
C ARG A 59 -55.29 25.46 37.27
N GLY A 60 -55.50 24.60 36.29
CA GLY A 60 -55.71 23.15 36.24
C GLY A 60 -56.88 22.86 35.27
N MET A 61 -56.70 22.03 34.24
CA MET A 61 -57.82 21.37 33.54
C MET A 61 -57.31 20.19 32.70
N LYS A 62 -58.01 19.06 32.83
CA LYS A 62 -57.82 17.81 32.07
C LYS A 62 -58.43 17.95 30.67
N GLY A 63 -57.77 17.41 29.64
CA GLY A 63 -58.37 17.26 28.31
C GLY A 63 -57.46 16.60 27.28
N THR A 64 -57.81 15.37 26.90
CA THR A 64 -57.64 14.72 25.57
C THR A 64 -56.23 14.51 24.97
N LYS A 65 -55.85 13.22 24.97
CA LYS A 65 -54.93 12.58 24.01
C LYS A 65 -55.42 12.76 22.57
N LYS A 66 -54.44 12.75 21.65
CA LYS A 66 -54.53 12.72 20.17
C LYS A 66 -54.67 14.11 19.52
N GLU A 67 -53.53 14.72 19.25
CA GLU A 67 -53.21 15.58 18.09
C GLU A 67 -51.93 16.36 18.47
N GLY A 68 -50.81 16.03 17.83
CA GLY A 68 -49.50 16.59 18.23
C GLY A 68 -48.27 15.79 17.77
N LYS A 69 -48.46 14.69 17.03
CA LYS A 69 -47.37 13.96 16.33
C LYS A 69 -47.55 13.90 14.82
N MET A 70 -48.33 14.81 14.26
CA MET A 70 -48.66 14.83 12.85
C MET A 70 -48.76 16.28 12.37
N ILE A 71 -47.66 17.03 12.45
CA ILE A 71 -47.43 18.34 11.77
C ILE A 71 -45.92 18.67 11.65
N ILE A 72 -45.00 17.95 12.31
CA ILE A 72 -43.53 18.02 12.02
C ILE A 72 -43.08 16.78 11.23
N ALA A 73 -43.91 16.34 10.28
CA ALA A 73 -43.57 15.26 9.34
C ALA A 73 -43.90 15.59 7.88
N GLN A 74 -44.54 16.74 7.61
CA GLN A 74 -44.96 17.14 6.26
C GLN A 74 -44.19 18.34 5.67
N VAL A 75 -43.23 18.93 6.39
CA VAL A 75 -42.35 19.98 5.82
C VAL A 75 -41.01 19.42 5.33
N VAL A 76 -40.61 18.20 5.73
CA VAL A 76 -39.33 17.57 5.31
C VAL A 76 -39.50 16.65 4.08
N GLN A 77 -40.74 16.39 3.63
CA GLN A 77 -41.01 15.51 2.49
C GLN A 77 -41.16 16.23 1.13
N THR A 78 -41.33 17.54 1.10
CA THR A 78 -41.48 18.34 -0.13
C THR A 78 -40.17 18.91 -0.66
N GLU A 79 -39.11 19.05 0.16
CA GLU A 79 -37.77 19.38 -0.35
C GLU A 79 -37.03 18.15 -0.95
N ARG A 80 -37.49 16.93 -0.63
CA ARG A 80 -36.89 15.67 -1.13
C ARG A 80 -37.44 15.20 -2.50
N ARG A 81 -38.43 15.89 -3.07
CA ARG A 81 -38.97 15.55 -4.42
C ARG A 81 -38.62 16.56 -5.51
N GLY A 82 -38.23 17.79 -5.16
CA GLY A 82 -37.74 18.81 -6.10
C GLY A 82 -36.27 18.65 -6.55
N ARG A 83 -35.43 17.95 -5.76
CA ARG A 83 -34.02 17.65 -6.15
C ARG A 83 -33.85 16.37 -6.97
N ARG A 84 -34.95 15.66 -7.28
CA ARG A 84 -34.91 14.38 -8.02
C ARG A 84 -35.14 14.52 -9.53
N ILE A 85 -35.34 15.74 -10.04
CA ILE A 85 -35.46 16.02 -11.49
C ILE A 85 -34.33 16.94 -12.02
N MET A 86 -33.43 17.42 -11.15
CA MET A 86 -32.22 18.19 -11.53
C MET A 86 -30.91 17.41 -11.30
N MET A 87 -31.00 16.09 -11.10
CA MET A 87 -29.86 15.17 -10.86
C MET A 87 -29.80 14.01 -11.88
N ALA A 88 -30.55 14.11 -12.99
CA ALA A 88 -30.47 13.18 -14.12
C ALA A 88 -29.71 13.80 -15.33
N GLY A 89 -28.97 14.90 -15.10
CA GLY A 89 -28.28 15.67 -16.14
C GLY A 89 -26.97 16.27 -15.66
N ARG A 90 -26.26 15.60 -14.74
CA ARG A 90 -24.85 15.86 -14.45
C ARG A 90 -24.09 14.55 -14.59
N LEU A 91 -23.95 14.10 -15.83
CA LEU A 91 -22.64 13.63 -16.27
C LEU A 91 -21.71 14.80 -16.01
N SER A 92 -20.96 14.76 -14.91
CA SER A 92 -19.83 15.65 -14.74
C SER A 92 -18.88 15.28 -15.86
N ALA A 93 -18.93 16.04 -16.94
CA ALA A 93 -17.77 16.20 -17.80
C ALA A 93 -16.68 16.77 -16.88
N LYS A 94 -15.89 15.87 -16.25
CA LYS A 94 -14.52 16.20 -15.84
C LYS A 94 -13.94 16.87 -17.08
N SER A 95 -13.59 18.15 -16.97
CA SER A 95 -13.16 18.95 -18.10
C SER A 95 -12.04 18.20 -18.81
N SER A 96 -12.36 17.66 -19.98
CA SER A 96 -11.43 17.10 -20.95
C SER A 96 -10.67 18.23 -21.65
N GLN A 97 -10.13 19.15 -20.85
CA GLN A 97 -9.08 20.07 -21.27
C GLN A 97 -7.77 19.35 -21.03
N ASP A 98 -7.35 18.56 -22.01
CA ASP A 98 -5.96 18.28 -22.40
C ASP A 98 -4.91 18.31 -21.26
N ASP A 99 -5.11 17.53 -20.19
CA ASP A 99 -4.11 17.34 -19.11
C ASP A 99 -3.11 16.21 -19.44
N THR A 100 -3.23 15.64 -20.65
CA THR A 100 -2.30 14.68 -21.25
C THR A 100 -0.88 15.21 -21.42
N SER A 101 -0.65 16.52 -21.18
CA SER A 101 0.67 17.15 -21.25
C SER A 101 1.51 17.02 -19.95
N ARG A 102 0.92 16.59 -18.82
CA ARG A 102 1.62 16.46 -17.54
C ARG A 102 2.38 15.14 -17.37
N TYR A 103 1.95 14.08 -18.05
CA TYR A 103 2.61 12.78 -18.00
C TYR A 103 3.77 12.72 -19.00
N VAL A 104 4.89 12.12 -18.58
CA VAL A 104 6.08 11.93 -19.44
C VAL A 104 5.67 11.18 -20.70
N ARG A 105 6.02 11.67 -21.91
CA ARG A 105 5.84 10.90 -23.15
C ARG A 105 6.59 9.57 -23.03
N MET A 106 5.86 8.49 -22.84
CA MET A 106 6.35 7.13 -22.55
C MET A 106 6.98 6.42 -23.77
N GLY A 107 7.39 7.16 -24.81
CA GLY A 107 7.70 6.62 -26.14
C GLY A 107 9.18 6.35 -26.43
N HIS A 108 10.08 6.38 -25.44
CA HIS A 108 11.52 6.13 -25.65
C HIS A 108 11.93 4.68 -25.31
N TRP A 109 11.01 3.81 -24.88
CA TRP A 109 11.36 2.47 -24.41
C TRP A 109 11.72 1.48 -25.49
N ASP A 110 11.43 1.79 -26.76
CA ASP A 110 11.64 0.84 -27.87
C ASP A 110 13.11 0.42 -28.04
N ASN A 111 14.07 1.24 -27.58
CA ASN A 111 15.50 0.89 -27.61
C ASN A 111 15.84 -0.33 -26.72
N TYR A 112 15.00 -0.66 -25.73
CA TYR A 112 15.22 -1.79 -24.83
C TYR A 112 14.66 -3.11 -25.37
N LYS A 113 14.06 -3.10 -26.56
CA LYS A 113 13.54 -4.29 -27.26
C LYS A 113 14.59 -5.01 -28.13
N CYS A 114 15.79 -4.43 -28.25
CA CYS A 114 16.91 -5.03 -28.99
C CYS A 114 17.54 -6.21 -28.20
N PRO A 115 18.34 -7.08 -28.83
CA PRO A 115 19.05 -8.14 -28.12
C PRO A 115 19.96 -7.59 -27.00
N PRO A 116 20.12 -8.29 -25.85
CA PRO A 116 20.90 -7.78 -24.71
C PRO A 116 22.34 -7.38 -25.06
N SER A 117 22.97 -8.07 -26.02
CA SER A 117 24.34 -7.79 -26.47
C SER A 117 24.49 -6.48 -27.25
N GLU A 118 23.40 -5.89 -27.72
CA GLU A 118 23.37 -4.66 -28.53
C GLU A 118 22.97 -3.43 -27.69
N GLN A 119 22.69 -3.62 -26.39
CA GLN A 119 22.22 -2.55 -25.52
C GLN A 119 23.35 -1.97 -24.68
N ASP A 120 23.24 -0.68 -24.40
CA ASP A 120 24.10 -0.01 -23.42
C ASP A 120 23.62 -0.29 -21.99
N TYR A 121 24.57 -0.55 -21.09
CA TYR A 121 24.33 -0.77 -19.68
C TYR A 121 25.07 0.27 -18.86
N SER A 122 24.54 0.58 -17.67
CA SER A 122 25.25 1.45 -16.74
C SER A 122 26.60 0.86 -16.34
N ASP A 123 27.53 1.74 -15.99
CA ASP A 123 28.76 1.33 -15.33
C ASP A 123 28.44 0.58 -14.04
N GLU A 124 29.29 -0.40 -13.72
CA GLU A 124 29.17 -1.10 -12.46
C GLU A 124 29.33 -0.13 -11.28
N VAL A 125 28.39 -0.16 -10.33
CA VAL A 125 28.51 0.67 -9.14
C VAL A 125 29.70 0.18 -8.31
N ASP A 126 30.71 1.04 -8.14
CA ASP A 126 31.85 0.82 -7.26
C ASP A 126 31.52 1.33 -5.84
N CYS A 127 30.76 0.53 -5.10
CA CYS A 127 30.44 0.81 -3.70
C CYS A 127 31.42 0.16 -2.70
N GLY A 128 32.53 -0.42 -3.17
CA GLY A 128 33.61 -0.97 -2.35
C GLY A 128 33.14 -1.82 -1.15
N ALA A 129 33.75 -1.58 0.01
CA ALA A 129 33.48 -2.29 1.28
C ALA A 129 32.04 -2.14 1.82
N LYS A 130 31.22 -1.21 1.29
CA LYS A 130 29.83 -1.02 1.76
C LYS A 130 28.87 -2.11 1.30
N LEU A 131 29.30 -2.96 0.37
CA LEU A 131 28.52 -4.08 -0.15
C LEU A 131 28.74 -5.39 0.59
N GLU A 132 29.80 -5.49 1.41
CA GLU A 132 30.03 -6.71 2.20
C GLU A 132 29.06 -6.73 3.38
N PRO A 133 28.25 -7.79 3.53
CA PRO A 133 27.35 -7.91 4.66
C PRO A 133 28.14 -8.12 5.95
N SER A 134 27.83 -7.34 6.97
CA SER A 134 28.36 -7.49 8.32
C SER A 134 27.75 -8.71 9.03
N GLU A 135 28.40 -9.21 10.08
CA GLU A 135 27.86 -10.28 10.92
C GLU A 135 26.47 -9.93 11.48
N GLU A 136 26.27 -8.67 11.89
CA GLU A 136 24.98 -8.21 12.39
C GLU A 136 23.87 -8.23 11.31
N GLU A 137 24.20 -7.84 10.08
CA GLU A 137 23.24 -7.90 8.96
C GLU A 137 22.93 -9.35 8.61
N LEU A 138 23.93 -10.24 8.63
CA LEU A 138 23.73 -11.66 8.40
C LEU A 138 22.80 -12.30 9.47
N ASP A 139 22.89 -11.87 10.72
CA ASP A 139 22.12 -12.46 11.82
C ASP A 139 20.74 -11.80 12.05
N ASP A 140 20.50 -10.63 11.46
CA ASP A 140 19.25 -9.88 11.59
C ASP A 140 18.71 -9.44 10.21
N LEU A 141 17.63 -10.09 9.78
CA LEU A 141 16.96 -9.80 8.52
C LEU A 141 16.50 -8.34 8.42
N SER A 142 16.09 -7.71 9.53
CA SER A 142 15.67 -6.31 9.54
C SER A 142 16.84 -5.39 9.18
N LYS A 143 18.03 -5.66 9.74
CA LYS A 143 19.25 -4.90 9.41
C LYS A 143 19.65 -5.07 7.95
N ALA A 144 19.57 -6.28 7.41
CA ALA A 144 19.85 -6.52 5.99
C ALA A 144 18.84 -5.82 5.06
N CYS A 145 17.54 -5.80 5.41
CA CYS A 145 16.52 -5.06 4.67
C CYS A 145 16.75 -3.54 4.74
N ASN A 146 17.11 -3.01 5.91
CA ASN A 146 17.47 -1.62 6.06
C ASN A 146 18.75 -1.27 5.27
N LYS A 147 19.70 -2.21 5.17
CA LYS A 147 20.90 -2.03 4.35
C LYS A 147 20.55 -1.88 2.88
N LEU A 148 19.64 -2.70 2.36
CA LEU A 148 19.12 -2.55 1.00
C LEU A 148 18.50 -1.15 0.79
N TRP A 149 17.81 -0.63 1.81
CA TRP A 149 17.24 0.73 1.76
C TRP A 149 18.34 1.80 1.66
N GLU A 150 19.44 1.67 2.39
CA GLU A 150 20.58 2.60 2.26
C GLU A 150 21.26 2.52 0.89
N LEU A 151 21.30 1.32 0.30
CA LEU A 151 21.97 1.06 -0.98
C LEU A 151 21.11 1.40 -2.21
N ASP A 152 19.83 1.76 -2.03
CA ASP A 152 18.95 2.16 -3.13
C ASP A 152 19.27 3.58 -3.63
N LEU A 153 20.36 3.69 -4.39
CA LEU A 153 20.86 4.95 -4.96
C LEU A 153 19.92 5.52 -6.03
N ASN A 154 19.06 4.70 -6.62
CA ASN A 154 18.08 5.10 -7.62
C ASN A 154 16.73 5.49 -7.01
N ARG A 155 16.53 5.33 -5.69
CA ARG A 155 15.33 5.82 -4.99
C ARG A 155 15.10 7.29 -5.29
N LEU A 156 13.84 7.62 -5.54
CA LEU A 156 13.37 8.97 -5.74
C LEU A 156 13.13 9.67 -4.40
N VAL A 157 13.40 10.96 -4.38
CA VAL A 157 13.22 11.82 -3.21
C VAL A 157 11.91 12.58 -3.34
N PRO A 158 10.94 12.44 -2.40
CA PRO A 158 9.72 13.23 -2.42
C PRO A 158 10.02 14.74 -2.35
N GLY A 159 9.16 15.55 -2.98
CA GLY A 159 9.34 16.99 -3.14
C GLY A 159 10.42 17.41 -4.16
N LYS A 160 11.33 16.50 -4.56
CA LYS A 160 12.40 16.77 -5.53
C LYS A 160 12.23 16.00 -6.84
N ASP A 161 11.97 14.70 -6.75
CA ASP A 161 11.82 13.82 -7.90
C ASP A 161 10.35 13.50 -8.21
N TYR A 162 9.47 13.60 -7.22
CA TYR A 162 8.02 13.46 -7.38
C TYR A 162 7.26 14.20 -6.27
N GLN A 163 5.96 14.38 -6.47
CA GLN A 163 5.03 14.80 -5.42
C GLN A 163 3.75 13.97 -5.50
N ILE A 164 3.28 13.53 -4.34
CA ILE A 164 1.97 12.91 -4.18
C ILE A 164 0.99 13.86 -3.49
N ASP A 165 -0.29 13.70 -3.83
CA ASP A 165 -1.43 14.23 -3.12
C ASP A 165 -2.19 13.06 -2.47
N CYS A 166 -2.00 12.89 -1.16
CA CYS A 166 -2.65 11.82 -0.41
C CYS A 166 -4.17 12.01 -0.30
N GLY A 167 -4.71 13.22 -0.55
CA GLY A 167 -6.12 13.53 -0.34
C GLY A 167 -6.59 13.24 1.09
N GLU A 168 -7.85 12.81 1.24
CA GLU A 168 -8.43 12.46 2.53
C GLU A 168 -8.37 10.96 2.82
N GLY A 169 -8.12 10.63 4.09
CA GLY A 169 -8.05 9.26 4.57
C GLY A 169 -9.41 8.65 4.84
N LYS A 170 -9.50 7.33 4.63
CA LYS A 170 -10.71 6.55 4.91
C LYS A 170 -10.42 5.21 5.54
N LYS A 171 -11.47 4.54 6.02
CA LYS A 171 -11.41 3.16 6.53
C LYS A 171 -11.60 2.18 5.38
N VAL A 172 -11.03 0.98 5.51
CA VAL A 172 -11.07 -0.08 4.49
C VAL A 172 -12.49 -0.39 3.97
N TYR A 173 -13.50 -0.36 4.84
CA TYR A 173 -14.88 -0.68 4.45
C TYR A 173 -15.60 0.46 3.72
N GLN A 174 -15.05 1.68 3.74
CA GLN A 174 -15.58 2.82 3.01
C GLN A 174 -15.15 2.71 1.56
N LYS A 175 -16.12 2.78 0.66
CA LYS A 175 -15.93 2.65 -0.80
C LYS A 175 -16.16 3.97 -1.52
N GLU A 176 -16.57 5.01 -0.79
CA GLU A 176 -16.70 6.35 -1.34
C GLU A 176 -15.32 6.86 -1.75
N ASP A 177 -15.25 7.48 -2.92
CA ASP A 177 -14.07 8.19 -3.37
C ASP A 177 -13.86 9.45 -2.51
N THR A 178 -12.72 9.51 -1.84
CA THR A 178 -12.31 10.64 -0.99
C THR A 178 -11.10 11.39 -1.55
N ALA A 179 -10.69 11.06 -2.78
CA ALA A 179 -9.65 11.79 -3.49
C ALA A 179 -10.28 12.80 -4.46
N GLU A 180 -9.78 14.03 -4.49
CA GLU A 180 -10.24 15.02 -5.46
C GLU A 180 -9.59 14.81 -6.84
N GLY A 181 -8.52 14.02 -6.92
CA GLY A 181 -7.75 13.77 -8.13
C GLY A 181 -6.76 12.61 -8.00
N SER A 182 -5.78 12.58 -8.91
CA SER A 182 -4.72 11.57 -8.96
C SER A 182 -3.81 11.61 -7.74
N LEU A 183 -3.27 10.46 -7.35
CA LEU A 183 -2.27 10.36 -6.28
C LEU A 183 -1.00 11.09 -6.66
N PHE A 184 -0.51 10.95 -7.89
CA PHE A 184 0.72 11.64 -8.31
C PHE A 184 0.40 13.01 -8.92
N SER A 185 0.77 14.08 -8.22
CA SER A 185 0.65 15.44 -8.75
C SER A 185 1.68 15.73 -9.84
N TRP A 186 2.91 15.24 -9.65
CA TRP A 186 3.96 15.27 -10.68
C TRP A 186 5.05 14.23 -10.40
N LEU A 187 5.77 13.87 -11.46
CA LEU A 187 6.96 13.03 -11.44
C LEU A 187 8.00 13.64 -12.39
N SER A 188 9.26 13.64 -11.98
CA SER A 188 10.36 14.14 -12.80
C SER A 188 10.44 13.37 -14.12
N LYS A 189 10.62 14.11 -15.22
CA LYS A 189 10.73 13.54 -16.57
C LYS A 189 11.98 12.67 -16.74
N ASP A 190 12.98 12.87 -15.89
CA ASP A 190 14.25 12.16 -15.96
C ASP A 190 14.24 10.83 -15.18
N THR A 191 13.24 10.58 -14.33
CA THR A 191 13.05 9.30 -13.62
C THR A 191 13.08 8.14 -14.61
N PHE A 192 12.24 8.26 -15.64
CA PHE A 192 12.08 7.33 -16.72
C PHE A 192 13.14 7.50 -17.82
N ARG A 193 14.31 8.04 -17.49
CA ARG A 193 15.50 7.92 -18.35
C ARG A 193 16.57 7.06 -17.70
N ARG A 194 16.46 6.81 -16.39
CA ARG A 194 17.37 5.96 -15.65
C ARG A 194 17.22 4.50 -16.14
N PRO A 195 18.30 3.82 -16.50
CA PRO A 195 18.24 2.51 -17.18
C PRO A 195 17.38 1.46 -16.47
N THR A 196 17.44 1.37 -15.14
CA THR A 196 16.66 0.37 -14.38
C THR A 196 15.16 0.61 -14.47
N TYR A 197 14.71 1.86 -14.29
CA TYR A 197 13.32 2.26 -14.49
C TYR A 197 12.87 2.05 -15.94
N SER A 198 13.71 2.40 -16.91
CA SER A 198 13.39 2.28 -18.33
C SER A 198 13.09 0.84 -18.75
N ARG A 199 13.99 -0.07 -18.36
CA ARG A 199 13.85 -1.51 -18.63
C ARG A 199 12.67 -2.11 -17.89
N PHE A 200 12.43 -1.67 -16.65
CA PHE A 200 11.25 -2.07 -15.88
C PHE A 200 9.95 -1.64 -16.57
N CYS A 201 9.86 -0.38 -17.04
CA CYS A 201 8.70 0.11 -17.78
C CYS A 201 8.48 -0.64 -19.10
N SER A 202 9.55 -1.06 -19.80
CA SER A 202 9.43 -1.92 -20.99
C SER A 202 8.74 -3.24 -20.65
N LEU A 203 9.19 -3.91 -19.58
CA LEU A 203 8.59 -5.16 -19.12
C LEU A 203 7.11 -4.98 -18.76
N LEU A 204 6.78 -3.95 -17.95
CA LEU A 204 5.38 -3.67 -17.57
C LEU A 204 4.47 -3.46 -18.80
N GLY A 205 5.01 -2.94 -19.90
CA GLY A 205 4.28 -2.68 -21.15
C GLY A 205 3.85 -3.94 -21.90
N ASN A 206 4.45 -5.10 -21.63
CA ASN A 206 4.18 -6.35 -22.35
C ASN A 206 2.93 -7.08 -21.82
N TYR A 207 2.50 -6.78 -20.59
CA TYR A 207 1.52 -7.59 -19.88
C TYR A 207 0.06 -7.16 -20.11
N ASN A 208 -0.84 -8.15 -20.19
CA ASN A 208 -2.28 -7.92 -20.25
C ASN A 208 -2.90 -8.02 -18.83
N PRO A 209 -3.69 -7.03 -18.39
CA PRO A 209 -4.25 -7.02 -17.04
C PRO A 209 -5.30 -8.12 -16.77
N HIS A 210 -5.81 -8.84 -17.77
CA HIS A 210 -6.88 -9.83 -17.57
C HIS A 210 -6.35 -11.27 -17.41
N GLU A 211 -6.72 -11.94 -16.31
CA GLU A 211 -6.36 -13.34 -16.03
C GLU A 211 -6.84 -14.28 -17.16
N GLY A 212 -6.00 -15.25 -17.57
CA GLY A 212 -6.40 -16.35 -18.46
C GLY A 212 -5.98 -16.21 -19.93
N TYR A 213 -5.27 -15.16 -20.31
CA TYR A 213 -4.48 -15.20 -21.54
C TYR A 213 -3.25 -16.09 -21.30
N ASN A 214 -3.07 -17.13 -22.12
CA ASN A 214 -1.81 -17.86 -22.15
C ASN A 214 -0.75 -16.91 -22.72
N GLU A 215 -0.01 -16.25 -21.84
CA GLU A 215 1.15 -15.46 -22.23
C GLU A 215 2.26 -16.44 -22.61
N ASN A 216 2.30 -16.78 -23.90
CA ASN A 216 3.46 -17.45 -24.47
C ASN A 216 4.60 -16.45 -24.47
N VAL A 217 5.51 -16.57 -23.50
CA VAL A 217 6.70 -15.71 -23.43
C VAL A 217 7.44 -15.77 -24.77
N THR A 218 7.48 -14.64 -25.46
CA THR A 218 8.12 -14.46 -26.76
C THR A 218 9.64 -14.46 -26.60
N SER A 219 10.36 -14.60 -27.72
CA SER A 219 11.82 -14.45 -27.69
C SER A 219 12.25 -13.03 -27.29
N GLN A 220 11.45 -12.03 -27.66
CA GLN A 220 11.70 -10.63 -27.32
C GLN A 220 11.52 -10.39 -25.82
N GLU A 221 10.44 -10.89 -25.21
CA GLU A 221 10.23 -10.77 -23.77
C GLU A 221 11.36 -11.44 -22.97
N ARG A 222 11.86 -12.61 -23.40
CA ARG A 222 13.05 -13.22 -22.78
C ARG A 222 14.30 -12.35 -22.89
N GLN A 223 14.48 -11.64 -24.01
CA GLN A 223 15.59 -10.71 -24.18
C GLN A 223 15.44 -9.49 -23.26
N GLU A 224 14.25 -8.92 -23.16
CA GLU A 224 13.95 -7.82 -22.24
C GLU A 224 14.17 -8.23 -20.77
N GLN A 225 13.74 -9.44 -20.39
CA GLN A 225 13.97 -10.00 -19.06
C GLN A 225 15.47 -10.16 -18.76
N ALA A 226 16.22 -10.75 -19.69
CA ALA A 226 17.67 -10.94 -19.52
C ALA A 226 18.40 -9.59 -19.41
N ALA A 227 18.06 -8.61 -20.25
CA ALA A 227 18.66 -7.29 -20.22
C ALA A 227 18.27 -6.51 -18.95
N PHE A 228 17.05 -6.69 -18.43
CA PHE A 228 16.64 -6.15 -17.16
C PHE A 228 17.47 -6.72 -15.99
N ILE A 229 17.62 -8.05 -15.91
CA ILE A 229 18.43 -8.69 -14.87
C ILE A 229 19.90 -8.29 -14.97
N GLU A 230 20.46 -8.18 -16.17
CA GLU A 230 21.82 -7.68 -16.38
C GLU A 230 21.97 -6.27 -15.82
N GLU A 231 21.06 -5.34 -16.12
CA GLU A 231 21.10 -3.97 -15.59
C GLU A 231 20.98 -3.95 -14.07
N LEU A 232 20.00 -4.69 -13.51
CA LEU A 232 19.81 -4.75 -12.07
C LEU A 232 21.05 -5.32 -11.35
N SER A 233 21.73 -6.31 -11.92
CA SER A 233 22.90 -6.96 -11.33
C SER A 233 24.08 -6.01 -11.10
N ARG A 234 24.10 -4.86 -11.79
CA ARG A 234 25.13 -3.83 -11.68
C ARG A 234 24.89 -2.87 -10.51
N THR A 235 23.67 -2.87 -9.97
CA THR A 235 23.24 -1.96 -8.90
C THR A 235 23.70 -2.42 -7.52
N ALA A 236 23.86 -1.47 -6.59
CA ALA A 236 24.29 -1.75 -5.23
C ALA A 236 23.35 -2.70 -4.45
N PRO A 237 22.00 -2.57 -4.50
CA PRO A 237 21.10 -3.48 -3.78
C PRO A 237 21.25 -4.95 -4.21
N ILE A 238 21.38 -5.19 -5.51
CA ILE A 238 21.45 -6.56 -6.05
C ILE A 238 22.84 -7.17 -5.84
N LYS A 239 23.91 -6.38 -5.95
CA LYS A 239 25.26 -6.83 -5.57
C LYS A 239 25.35 -7.20 -4.09
N TYR A 240 24.74 -6.39 -3.21
CA TYR A 240 24.65 -6.72 -1.78
C TYR A 240 23.84 -8.00 -1.54
N LEU A 241 22.67 -8.14 -2.19
CA LEU A 241 21.87 -9.37 -2.13
C LEU A 241 22.70 -10.60 -2.53
N HIS A 242 23.46 -10.52 -3.62
CA HIS A 242 24.31 -11.64 -4.08
C HIS A 242 25.31 -12.05 -3.00
N LYS A 243 26.07 -11.08 -2.47
CA LYS A 243 27.06 -11.31 -1.40
C LYS A 243 26.43 -11.86 -0.12
N TYR A 244 25.28 -11.32 0.26
CA TYR A 244 24.50 -11.79 1.41
C TYR A 244 24.11 -13.26 1.26
N LEU A 245 23.47 -13.63 0.15
CA LEU A 245 23.00 -14.99 -0.07
C LEU A 245 24.17 -15.97 -0.24
N SER A 246 25.27 -15.54 -0.83
CA SER A 246 26.48 -16.35 -0.94
C SER A 246 27.11 -16.60 0.43
N SER A 247 27.20 -15.57 1.28
CA SER A 247 27.70 -15.68 2.66
C SER A 247 26.85 -16.62 3.52
N LYS A 248 25.55 -16.72 3.22
CA LYS A 248 24.62 -17.68 3.86
C LYS A 248 24.63 -19.08 3.20
N GLY A 249 25.43 -19.29 2.15
CA GLY A 249 25.54 -20.57 1.45
C GLY A 249 24.31 -20.95 0.62
N ILE A 250 23.47 -19.97 0.26
CA ILE A 250 22.21 -20.19 -0.49
C ILE A 250 22.46 -20.20 -1.99
N VAL A 251 23.39 -19.36 -2.46
CA VAL A 251 23.81 -19.28 -3.87
C VAL A 251 25.33 -19.39 -3.96
N SER A 252 25.85 -19.66 -5.16
CA SER A 252 27.28 -19.61 -5.41
C SER A 252 27.78 -18.16 -5.54
N ASP A 253 29.09 -17.96 -5.37
CA ASP A 253 29.76 -16.68 -5.69
C ASP A 253 29.77 -16.36 -7.19
N ASN A 254 29.30 -17.28 -8.04
CA ASN A 254 29.24 -17.08 -9.48
C ASN A 254 28.09 -16.13 -9.85
N ASN A 255 28.42 -15.03 -10.51
CA ASN A 255 27.46 -14.00 -10.87
C ASN A 255 26.44 -14.46 -11.92
N GLU A 256 26.83 -15.32 -12.87
CA GLU A 256 25.93 -15.85 -13.90
C GLU A 256 24.93 -16.88 -13.32
N ASP A 257 25.37 -17.70 -12.36
CA ASP A 257 24.48 -18.58 -11.61
C ASP A 257 23.45 -17.77 -10.82
N PHE A 258 23.89 -16.67 -10.20
CA PHE A 258 23.02 -15.77 -9.44
C PHE A 258 21.99 -15.06 -10.34
N LYS A 259 22.40 -14.53 -11.50
CA LYS A 259 21.49 -13.96 -12.50
C LYS A 259 20.47 -14.99 -12.98
N SER A 260 20.91 -16.23 -13.23
CA SER A 260 20.03 -17.33 -13.62
C SER A 260 19.01 -17.67 -12.52
N MET A 261 19.43 -17.66 -11.26
CA MET A 261 18.54 -17.85 -10.11
C MET A 261 17.48 -16.75 -10.03
N ILE A 262 17.88 -15.46 -10.09
CA ILE A 262 16.92 -14.35 -10.05
C ILE A 262 15.96 -14.44 -11.22
N THR A 263 16.46 -14.73 -12.43
CA THR A 263 15.63 -14.88 -13.62
C THR A 263 14.57 -15.97 -13.41
N SER A 264 14.97 -17.14 -12.92
CA SER A 264 14.06 -18.26 -12.65
C SER A 264 13.07 -17.97 -11.51
N LEU A 265 13.48 -17.22 -10.48
CA LEU A 265 12.60 -16.85 -9.38
C LEU A 265 11.49 -15.90 -9.84
N TRP A 266 11.85 -14.91 -10.67
CA TRP A 266 10.96 -13.82 -11.04
C TRP A 266 10.14 -14.09 -12.30
N PHE A 267 10.72 -14.75 -13.32
CA PHE A 267 10.14 -14.84 -14.66
C PHE A 267 9.74 -16.26 -15.09
N ASP A 268 10.12 -17.31 -14.36
CA ASP A 268 9.58 -18.64 -14.69
C ASP A 268 8.08 -18.68 -14.44
N ASN A 269 7.35 -19.09 -15.46
CA ASN A 269 5.92 -19.32 -15.35
C ASN A 269 5.64 -20.59 -14.55
N TYR A 270 4.64 -20.54 -13.68
CA TYR A 270 4.14 -21.73 -12.98
C TYR A 270 2.61 -21.69 -12.81
N GLY A 271 1.99 -22.87 -12.84
CA GLY A 271 0.53 -22.98 -12.76
C GLY A 271 0.02 -22.78 -11.32
N ARG A 272 -0.90 -21.84 -11.12
CA ARG A 272 -1.54 -21.55 -9.82
C ARG A 272 -2.88 -22.25 -9.61
N GLY A 273 -2.96 -23.54 -9.97
CA GLY A 273 -4.15 -24.36 -9.70
C GLY A 273 -5.39 -24.04 -10.54
N GLY A 274 -5.22 -23.46 -11.72
CA GLY A 274 -6.28 -23.26 -12.73
C GLY A 274 -5.76 -22.42 -13.90
N THR A 275 -5.64 -23.06 -15.08
CA THR A 275 -5.44 -22.57 -16.47
C THR A 275 -4.47 -21.43 -16.81
N ALA A 276 -4.02 -20.59 -15.88
CA ALA A 276 -3.08 -19.50 -16.14
C ALA A 276 -1.68 -19.84 -15.58
N ASN A 277 -0.69 -19.69 -16.46
CA ASN A 277 0.73 -19.76 -16.16
C ASN A 277 1.21 -18.32 -15.92
N SER A 278 1.32 -17.88 -14.67
CA SER A 278 1.84 -16.56 -14.34
C SER A 278 3.19 -16.61 -13.63
N SER A 279 3.97 -15.55 -13.81
CA SER A 279 5.27 -15.37 -13.16
C SER A 279 5.15 -14.63 -11.82
N ALA A 280 6.23 -14.61 -11.03
CA ALA A 280 6.26 -13.80 -9.81
C ALA A 280 6.28 -12.30 -10.15
N PHE A 281 6.97 -11.92 -11.24
CA PHE A 281 7.04 -10.55 -11.73
C PHE A 281 5.65 -9.99 -12.05
N GLU A 282 4.85 -10.73 -12.83
CA GLU A 282 3.46 -10.35 -13.14
C GLU A 282 2.65 -10.13 -11.87
N HIS A 283 2.69 -11.11 -10.97
CA HIS A 283 1.81 -11.07 -9.81
C HIS A 283 2.21 -9.98 -8.80
N VAL A 284 3.51 -9.72 -8.60
CA VAL A 284 4.00 -8.73 -7.65
C VAL A 284 3.91 -7.32 -8.22
N PHE A 285 4.43 -7.12 -9.43
CA PHE A 285 4.62 -5.78 -10.00
C PHE A 285 3.47 -5.33 -10.90
N VAL A 286 2.97 -6.19 -11.78
CA VAL A 286 1.94 -5.82 -12.77
C VAL A 286 0.54 -5.83 -12.14
N GLY A 287 0.21 -6.92 -11.45
CA GLY A 287 -1.14 -7.23 -10.99
C GLY A 287 -2.04 -7.86 -12.05
N GLU A 288 -3.13 -8.47 -11.59
CA GLU A 288 -4.05 -9.24 -12.42
C GLU A 288 -5.50 -8.95 -12.00
N ILE A 289 -6.40 -8.78 -12.98
CA ILE A 289 -7.84 -8.76 -12.77
C ILE A 289 -8.36 -10.18 -12.95
N LYS A 290 -8.81 -10.78 -11.85
CA LYS A 290 -9.37 -12.12 -11.83
C LYS A 290 -10.85 -12.07 -12.12
N HIS A 291 -11.26 -12.81 -13.15
CA HIS A 291 -12.67 -12.95 -13.54
C HIS A 291 -13.20 -14.26 -12.98
N ARG A 292 -13.50 -14.29 -11.66
CA ARG A 292 -14.13 -15.44 -10.99
C ARG A 292 -15.57 -15.09 -10.60
N GLU A 293 -16.06 -15.60 -9.47
CA GLU A 293 -17.42 -15.31 -8.96
C GLU A 293 -17.64 -13.80 -8.75
N GLU A 294 -16.58 -13.06 -8.40
CA GLU A 294 -16.52 -11.60 -8.31
C GLU A 294 -15.23 -11.12 -8.99
N GLN A 295 -15.27 -9.96 -9.65
CA GLN A 295 -14.06 -9.35 -10.21
C GLN A 295 -13.19 -8.82 -9.07
N GLU A 296 -11.93 -9.25 -9.00
CA GLU A 296 -10.98 -8.78 -8.00
C GLU A 296 -9.64 -8.40 -8.64
N VAL A 297 -8.99 -7.38 -8.08
CA VAL A 297 -7.60 -7.04 -8.43
C VAL A 297 -6.65 -7.76 -7.46
N SER A 298 -5.89 -8.71 -7.99
CA SER A 298 -4.84 -9.45 -7.28
C SER A 298 -3.47 -8.86 -7.62
N GLY A 299 -2.53 -8.84 -6.67
CA GLY A 299 -1.24 -8.17 -6.89
C GLY A 299 -1.37 -6.65 -7.00
N PHE A 300 -0.64 -6.01 -7.91
CA PHE A 300 -0.66 -4.55 -8.14
C PHE A 300 -0.27 -3.75 -6.88
N HIS A 301 0.97 -3.92 -6.43
CA HIS A 301 1.53 -3.23 -5.27
C HIS A 301 2.63 -2.22 -5.63
N ASN A 302 3.06 -2.18 -6.89
CA ASN A 302 4.17 -1.36 -7.33
C ASN A 302 3.76 0.06 -7.72
N TRP A 303 4.51 1.05 -7.22
CA TRP A 303 4.19 2.46 -7.42
C TRP A 303 4.43 2.93 -8.86
N VAL A 304 5.43 2.35 -9.57
CA VAL A 304 5.68 2.70 -10.97
C VAL A 304 4.50 2.23 -11.80
N GLN A 305 4.09 0.97 -11.67
CA GLN A 305 2.90 0.45 -12.35
C GLN A 305 1.66 1.31 -12.02
N PHE A 306 1.49 1.71 -10.76
CA PHE A 306 0.40 2.59 -10.36
C PHE A 306 0.43 3.91 -11.13
N TYR A 307 1.58 4.59 -11.13
CA TYR A 307 1.77 5.85 -11.85
C TYR A 307 1.50 5.70 -13.35
N LEU A 308 2.01 4.64 -14.00
CA LEU A 308 1.82 4.43 -15.43
C LEU A 308 0.34 4.15 -15.78
N GLU A 309 -0.40 3.45 -14.93
CA GLU A 309 -1.81 3.14 -15.16
C GLU A 309 -2.73 4.32 -14.81
N GLU A 310 -2.37 5.12 -13.81
CA GLU A 310 -3.03 6.39 -13.47
C GLU A 310 -2.86 7.39 -14.62
N ALA A 311 -1.65 7.50 -15.19
CA ALA A 311 -1.35 8.30 -16.37
C ALA A 311 -2.19 7.93 -17.60
N LYS A 312 -2.55 6.65 -17.74
CA LYS A 312 -3.40 6.14 -18.82
C LYS A 312 -4.89 6.33 -18.54
N GLY A 313 -5.27 6.85 -17.38
CA GLY A 313 -6.66 6.95 -16.91
C GLY A 313 -7.30 5.60 -16.61
N ARG A 314 -6.48 4.55 -16.38
CA ARG A 314 -6.95 3.19 -16.05
C ARG A 314 -7.00 2.94 -14.55
N VAL A 315 -6.26 3.72 -13.77
CA VAL A 315 -6.35 3.74 -12.31
C VAL A 315 -7.06 5.01 -11.86
N ASP A 316 -8.00 4.84 -10.93
CA ASP A 316 -8.70 5.92 -10.21
C ASP A 316 -8.37 5.79 -8.72
N TYR A 317 -7.50 6.67 -8.22
CA TYR A 317 -7.13 6.72 -6.82
C TYR A 317 -8.33 7.17 -5.97
N GLN A 318 -8.62 6.46 -4.87
CA GLN A 318 -9.81 6.73 -4.04
C GLN A 318 -9.46 7.13 -2.59
N GLY A 319 -8.21 7.50 -2.32
CA GLY A 319 -7.75 7.90 -1.00
C GLY A 319 -6.91 6.84 -0.26
N TYR A 320 -6.20 7.29 0.77
CA TYR A 320 -5.39 6.42 1.62
C TYR A 320 -6.24 5.75 2.70
N ILE A 321 -5.79 4.59 3.16
CA ILE A 321 -6.39 3.85 4.26
C ILE A 321 -5.68 4.21 5.55
N PHE A 322 -6.44 4.56 6.59
CA PHE A 322 -5.87 4.87 7.90
C PHE A 322 -5.00 3.72 8.44
N PRO A 323 -3.80 4.02 8.98
CA PRO A 323 -2.98 3.03 9.68
C PRO A 323 -3.76 2.37 10.82
N ARG A 324 -3.56 1.06 11.01
CA ARG A 324 -4.36 0.28 11.98
C ARG A 324 -4.19 0.69 13.45
N ARG A 325 -3.06 1.29 13.81
CA ARG A 325 -2.71 1.71 15.19
C ARG A 325 -1.89 2.97 15.10
N ARG A 326 -2.25 4.05 15.84
CA ARG A 326 -1.57 5.35 16.04
C ARG A 326 -0.46 5.75 15.04
N GLY A 327 -0.64 5.40 13.77
CA GLY A 327 0.35 5.62 12.74
C GLY A 327 0.28 7.06 12.30
N GLN A 328 1.37 7.55 11.74
CA GLN A 328 1.38 8.88 11.18
C GLN A 328 0.38 8.95 10.03
N ILE A 329 -0.36 10.05 9.99
CA ILE A 329 -1.21 10.37 8.85
C ILE A 329 -0.27 10.60 7.66
N PRO A 330 -0.46 9.90 6.53
CA PRO A 330 0.37 10.10 5.36
C PRO A 330 0.35 11.56 4.88
N ASP A 331 1.51 12.01 4.45
CA ASP A 331 1.77 13.33 3.86
C ASP A 331 2.54 13.16 2.54
N SER A 332 2.94 14.29 1.92
CA SER A 332 3.65 14.29 0.64
C SER A 332 5.03 13.60 0.68
N GLU A 333 5.60 13.41 1.88
CA GLU A 333 6.91 12.79 2.08
C GLU A 333 6.80 11.29 2.42
N THR A 334 5.58 10.78 2.54
CA THR A 334 5.33 9.39 2.93
C THR A 334 5.69 8.42 1.81
N GLN A 335 6.65 7.53 2.06
CA GLN A 335 7.11 6.51 1.10
C GLN A 335 6.51 5.11 1.34
N VAL A 336 5.70 4.91 2.38
CA VAL A 336 4.94 3.67 2.58
C VAL A 336 3.47 4.02 2.75
N LEU A 337 2.67 3.72 1.74
CA LEU A 337 1.27 4.14 1.68
C LEU A 337 0.35 2.94 1.52
N THR A 338 -0.73 2.91 2.30
CA THR A 338 -1.84 1.98 2.07
C THR A 338 -2.97 2.73 1.39
N ILE A 339 -3.37 2.29 0.19
CA ILE A 339 -4.30 2.98 -0.70
C ILE A 339 -5.47 2.09 -1.12
N GLN A 340 -6.54 2.74 -1.53
CA GLN A 340 -7.66 2.14 -2.27
C GLN A 340 -7.75 2.80 -3.64
N PHE A 341 -8.05 2.01 -4.66
CA PHE A 341 -8.21 2.51 -6.02
C PHE A 341 -9.08 1.56 -6.85
N GLU A 342 -9.62 2.06 -7.95
CA GLU A 342 -10.18 1.24 -9.02
C GLU A 342 -9.16 1.07 -10.14
N TRP A 343 -9.09 -0.13 -10.72
CA TRP A 343 -8.29 -0.40 -11.92
C TRP A 343 -9.19 -1.01 -12.99
N ASN A 344 -9.32 -0.32 -14.12
CA ASN A 344 -10.27 -0.66 -15.20
C ASN A 344 -11.71 -0.89 -14.66
N GLY A 345 -12.13 -0.08 -13.68
CA GLY A 345 -13.45 -0.16 -13.05
C GLY A 345 -13.61 -1.28 -11.99
N VAL A 346 -12.54 -2.00 -11.66
CA VAL A 346 -12.54 -3.03 -10.61
C VAL A 346 -11.88 -2.47 -9.35
N LEU A 347 -12.64 -2.47 -8.24
CA LEU A 347 -12.16 -1.95 -6.96
C LEU A 347 -11.09 -2.85 -6.33
N LYS A 348 -9.92 -2.29 -6.05
CA LYS A 348 -8.92 -2.86 -5.14
C LYS A 348 -9.06 -2.21 -3.77
N SER A 349 -9.67 -2.93 -2.82
CA SER A 349 -10.04 -2.38 -1.51
C SER A 349 -8.85 -1.91 -0.66
N VAL A 350 -7.71 -2.61 -0.77
CA VAL A 350 -6.47 -2.29 -0.06
C VAL A 350 -5.27 -2.70 -0.91
N SER A 351 -4.32 -1.79 -1.09
CA SER A 351 -2.98 -2.07 -1.58
C SER A 351 -1.97 -1.26 -0.79
N SER A 352 -0.93 -1.89 -0.28
CA SER A 352 0.21 -1.16 0.28
C SER A 352 1.29 -1.06 -0.79
N THR A 353 1.94 0.10 -0.89
CA THR A 353 2.98 0.37 -1.87
C THR A 353 4.16 1.10 -1.24
N LEU A 354 5.36 0.85 -1.76
CA LEU A 354 6.57 1.61 -1.43
C LEU A 354 6.73 2.70 -2.49
N VAL A 355 6.45 3.95 -2.16
CA VAL A 355 6.46 5.05 -3.14
C VAL A 355 7.89 5.57 -3.32
N GLY A 356 8.33 5.63 -4.59
CA GLY A 356 9.60 6.24 -4.98
C GLY A 356 10.81 5.30 -4.93
N VAL A 357 10.68 4.09 -4.36
CA VAL A 357 11.78 3.11 -4.37
C VAL A 357 12.13 2.64 -5.79
N SER A 358 13.33 2.11 -5.99
CA SER A 358 13.73 1.60 -7.31
C SER A 358 13.27 0.15 -7.57
N PRO A 359 13.17 -0.27 -8.84
CA PRO A 359 12.88 -1.66 -9.18
C PRO A 359 13.90 -2.65 -8.57
N GLU A 360 15.19 -2.33 -8.61
CA GLU A 360 16.26 -3.15 -8.03
C GLU A 360 16.09 -3.31 -6.52
N PHE A 361 15.61 -2.29 -5.81
CA PHE A 361 15.36 -2.39 -4.38
C PHE A 361 14.21 -3.35 -4.07
N GLU A 362 13.05 -3.22 -4.73
CA GLU A 362 11.91 -4.13 -4.48
C GLU A 362 12.25 -5.58 -4.85
N VAL A 363 12.95 -5.78 -5.99
CA VAL A 363 13.45 -7.10 -6.39
C VAL A 363 14.41 -7.65 -5.34
N ALA A 364 15.35 -6.85 -4.85
CA ALA A 364 16.31 -7.29 -3.83
C ALA A 364 15.63 -7.64 -2.50
N LEU A 365 14.75 -6.77 -2.02
CA LEU A 365 14.02 -6.91 -0.77
C LEU A 365 13.17 -8.18 -0.76
N HIS A 366 12.35 -8.36 -1.80
CA HIS A 366 11.44 -9.52 -1.88
C HIS A 366 12.20 -10.83 -2.09
N THR A 367 13.30 -10.82 -2.84
CA THR A 367 14.19 -11.99 -2.97
C THR A 367 14.84 -12.34 -1.64
N LEU A 368 15.33 -11.35 -0.89
CA LEU A 368 15.92 -11.57 0.44
C LEU A 368 14.90 -12.18 1.41
N CYS A 369 13.70 -11.60 1.50
CA CYS A 369 12.63 -12.15 2.34
C CYS A 369 12.19 -13.55 1.89
N PHE A 370 12.20 -13.84 0.58
CA PHE A 370 11.87 -15.16 0.06
C PHE A 370 12.86 -16.24 0.50
N TYR A 371 14.15 -15.94 0.57
CA TYR A 371 15.17 -16.93 0.97
C TYR A 371 15.41 -16.99 2.47
N MET A 372 15.40 -15.83 3.15
CA MET A 372 15.79 -15.72 4.55
C MET A 372 14.62 -15.60 5.53
N GLY A 373 13.44 -15.29 5.02
CA GLY A 373 12.29 -14.89 5.80
C GLY A 373 11.20 -15.95 5.96
N GLY A 374 10.08 -15.53 6.55
CA GLY A 374 8.82 -16.27 6.65
C GLY A 374 7.76 -15.73 5.70
N GLU A 375 6.49 -16.05 5.99
CA GLU A 375 5.37 -15.32 5.38
C GLU A 375 5.30 -13.88 5.89
N ASP A 376 5.52 -13.70 7.19
CA ASP A 376 5.59 -12.41 7.86
C ASP A 376 7.04 -12.04 8.16
N ASN A 377 7.47 -10.86 7.71
CA ASN A 377 8.84 -10.36 7.87
C ASN A 377 8.77 -8.94 8.41
N TYR A 378 8.76 -8.80 9.74
CA TYR A 378 8.75 -7.51 10.41
C TYR A 378 10.15 -6.89 10.35
N VAL A 379 10.29 -5.81 9.59
CA VAL A 379 11.57 -5.15 9.32
C VAL A 379 11.43 -3.63 9.35
N GLU A 380 12.55 -2.94 9.46
CA GLU A 380 12.63 -1.48 9.33
C GLU A 380 13.20 -1.12 7.96
N LEU A 381 12.49 -0.27 7.22
CA LEU A 381 12.96 0.31 5.96
C LEU A 381 13.15 1.81 6.16
N GLY A 382 14.37 2.22 6.48
CA GLY A 382 14.66 3.58 6.92
C GLY A 382 13.86 3.90 8.18
N GLN A 383 12.93 4.87 8.09
CA GLN A 383 12.07 5.26 9.21
C GLN A 383 10.75 4.45 9.29
N TYR A 384 10.49 3.55 8.34
CA TYR A 384 9.21 2.89 8.21
C TYR A 384 9.28 1.47 8.78
N PRO A 385 8.64 1.19 9.95
CA PRO A 385 8.41 -0.19 10.35
C PRO A 385 7.40 -0.80 9.39
N VAL A 386 7.71 -1.97 8.82
CA VAL A 386 6.85 -2.67 7.87
C VAL A 386 6.87 -4.17 8.12
N ASN A 387 5.81 -4.84 7.72
CA ASN A 387 5.81 -6.28 7.55
C ASN A 387 5.84 -6.60 6.05
N ILE A 388 6.93 -7.14 5.54
CA ILE A 388 6.99 -7.63 4.17
C ILE A 388 6.32 -9.00 4.12
N LYS A 389 5.08 -9.04 3.60
CA LYS A 389 4.40 -10.29 3.33
C LYS A 389 5.09 -10.99 2.17
N CYS A 390 5.40 -12.27 2.32
CA CYS A 390 6.03 -13.08 1.28
C CYS A 390 5.35 -14.46 1.18
N TYR A 391 4.47 -14.61 0.20
CA TYR A 391 3.77 -15.86 -0.09
C TYR A 391 4.59 -16.75 -1.02
N ARG A 392 4.72 -18.04 -0.66
CA ARG A 392 5.44 -19.04 -1.46
C ARG A 392 4.46 -20.05 -2.07
N LEU A 393 4.71 -20.47 -3.31
CA LEU A 393 4.08 -21.65 -3.91
C LEU A 393 5.17 -22.70 -4.14
N GLY A 394 5.38 -23.56 -3.14
CA GLY A 394 6.51 -24.48 -3.14
C GLY A 394 7.83 -23.71 -3.13
N ASN A 395 8.66 -23.90 -4.16
CA ASN A 395 9.93 -23.21 -4.36
C ASN A 395 9.81 -21.94 -5.22
N LYS A 396 8.59 -21.46 -5.49
CA LYS A 396 8.34 -20.25 -6.29
C LYS A 396 7.82 -19.09 -5.43
N LEU A 397 8.20 -17.87 -5.79
CA LEU A 397 7.69 -16.65 -5.16
C LEU A 397 6.28 -16.37 -5.67
N GLY A 398 5.28 -16.53 -4.81
CA GLY A 398 3.88 -16.31 -5.14
C GLY A 398 3.45 -14.86 -5.13
N SER A 399 3.72 -14.14 -4.06
CA SER A 399 3.38 -12.73 -3.94
C SER A 399 4.26 -12.12 -2.87
N ALA A 400 4.65 -10.87 -3.04
CA ALA A 400 5.34 -10.12 -2.02
C ALA A 400 4.85 -8.67 -2.04
N PHE A 401 4.61 -8.11 -0.86
CA PHE A 401 4.18 -6.73 -0.71
C PHE A 401 4.38 -6.25 0.73
N PRO A 402 4.62 -4.94 0.95
CA PRO A 402 4.70 -4.41 2.29
C PRO A 402 3.32 -4.36 2.95
N ILE A 403 3.29 -4.34 4.28
CA ILE A 403 2.18 -3.88 5.07
C ILE A 403 2.76 -2.86 6.03
N ALA A 404 2.21 -1.65 6.04
CA ALA A 404 2.65 -0.61 6.98
C ALA A 404 2.59 -1.16 8.42
N GLY A 405 3.72 -1.13 9.10
CA GLY A 405 3.86 -1.53 10.49
C GLY A 405 3.15 -0.54 11.41
N SER A 406 2.85 -1.01 12.62
CA SER A 406 2.17 -0.23 13.65
C SER A 406 3.09 0.64 14.46
#